data_AF-A0A374NWM5-F1
#
_entry.id   AF-A0A374NWM5-F1
#
_cell.length_a   1.000
_cell.length_b   1.000
_cell.length_c   1.000
_cell.angle_alpha   90.00
_cell.angle_beta   90.00
_cell.angle_gamma   90.00
#
_symmetry.space_group_name_H-M   'P 1'
#
loop_
_entity.id
_entity.type
_entity.pdbx_description
1 polymer ?
#
loop_
_entity_poly.entity_id
_entity_poly.type
_entity_poly.pdbx_seq_one_letter_code
_entity_poly.pdbx_strand_id
1 'polypeptide(L)'
;MPVESIILSNFPHNLKYLRLSKKPPISQEALAQRLGTTQKCISQYEKGNCLPSVAFVLQLAQYSHITVDDLLCKDLRKKGL
;
A
#
# COMPACT_ATOMS: atom_id res chain seq x y z
N MET A 1 10.85 -13.67 14.05
CA MET A 1 10.95 -12.48 13.19
C MET A 1 10.10 -11.38 13.80
N PRO A 2 10.57 -10.12 13.87
CA PRO A 2 9.77 -9.01 14.35
C PRO A 2 8.54 -8.80 13.45
N VAL A 3 7.36 -8.51 14.01
CA VAL A 3 6.13 -8.27 13.25
C VAL A 3 6.32 -7.17 12.20
N GLU A 4 7.13 -6.17 12.51
CA GLU A 4 7.51 -5.07 11.62
C GLU A 4 8.18 -5.57 10.32
N SER A 5 8.96 -6.65 10.37
CA SER A 5 9.61 -7.20 9.18
C SER A 5 8.60 -7.83 8.21
N ILE A 6 7.49 -8.36 8.73
CA ILE A 6 6.40 -8.88 7.90
C ILE A 6 5.74 -7.72 7.15
N ILE A 7 5.44 -6.63 7.84
CA ILE A 7 4.82 -5.43 7.24
C ILE A 7 5.74 -4.83 6.17
N LEU A 8 7.03 -4.63 6.49
CA LEU A 8 7.99 -4.01 5.57
C LEU A 8 8.30 -4.88 4.34
N SER A 9 8.18 -6.20 4.44
CA SER A 9 8.39 -7.09 3.28
C SER A 9 7.20 -7.09 2.30
N ASN A 10 5.97 -6.93 2.79
CA ASN A 10 4.76 -7.00 1.96
C ASN A 10 4.21 -5.63 1.55
N PHE A 11 3.98 -4.74 2.52
CA PHE A 11 3.19 -3.52 2.33
C PHE A 11 3.74 -2.57 1.26
N PRO A 12 5.05 -2.24 1.20
CA PRO A 12 5.59 -1.33 0.18
C PRO A 12 5.29 -1.80 -1.25
N HIS A 13 5.47 -3.10 -1.48
CA HIS A 13 5.24 -3.73 -2.77
C HIS A 13 3.74 -3.79 -3.11
N ASN A 14 2.90 -4.11 -2.13
CA ASN A 14 1.45 -4.17 -2.29
C ASN A 14 0.84 -2.80 -2.59
N LEU A 15 1.27 -1.74 -1.89
CA LEU A 15 0.84 -0.37 -2.17
C LEU A 15 1.14 0.02 -3.61
N LYS A 16 2.39 -0.22 -4.06
CA LYS A 16 2.80 0.07 -5.44
C LYS A 16 2.01 -0.75 -6.46
N TYR A 17 1.82 -2.04 -6.18
CA TYR A 17 1.02 -2.94 -7.02
C TYR A 17 -0.40 -2.42 -7.20
N LEU A 18 -1.13 -2.21 -6.10
CA LEU A 18 -2.52 -1.74 -6.12
C LEU A 18 -2.68 -0.40 -6.84
N ARG A 19 -1.69 0.49 -6.73
CA ARG A 19 -1.68 1.77 -7.44
C ARG A 19 -1.54 1.59 -8.95
N LEU A 20 -0.62 0.72 -9.37
CA LEU A 20 -0.35 0.47 -10.79
C LEU A 20 -1.40 -0.44 -11.45
N SER A 21 -2.10 -1.28 -10.69
CA SER A 21 -3.20 -2.12 -11.18
C SER A 21 -4.51 -1.37 -11.43
N LYS A 22 -4.59 -0.08 -11.07
CA LYS A 22 -5.73 0.77 -11.45
C LYS A 22 -5.78 0.94 -12.98
N LYS A 23 -6.97 1.22 -13.52
CA LYS A 23 -7.20 1.45 -14.96
C LYS A 23 -7.76 2.86 -15.17
N PRO A 24 -6.96 3.83 -15.68
CA PRO A 24 -5.53 3.73 -15.96
C PRO A 24 -4.66 3.65 -14.68
N PRO A 25 -3.40 3.19 -14.77
CA PRO A 25 -2.44 3.26 -13.67
C PRO A 25 -2.31 4.70 -13.19
N ILE A 26 -2.32 4.92 -11.88
CA ILE A 26 -2.28 6.28 -11.32
C ILE A 26 -0.90 6.61 -10.73
N SER A 27 -0.54 7.89 -10.75
CA SER A 27 0.71 8.37 -10.12
C SER A 27 0.63 8.33 -8.59
N GLN A 28 1.79 8.44 -7.92
CA GLN A 28 1.82 8.55 -6.46
C GLN A 28 1.06 9.79 -5.95
N GLU A 29 1.13 10.90 -6.70
CA GLU A 29 0.38 12.14 -6.43
C GLU A 29 -1.14 11.91 -6.53
N ALA A 30 -1.59 11.25 -7.59
CA ALA A 30 -3.02 10.96 -7.76
C ALA A 30 -3.56 10.02 -6.67
N LEU A 31 -2.77 9.03 -6.23
CA LEU A 31 -3.17 8.19 -5.09
C LEU A 31 -3.20 8.99 -3.78
N ALA A 32 -2.21 9.86 -3.57
CA ALA A 32 -2.13 10.70 -2.38
C ALA A 32 -3.36 11.61 -2.25
N GLN A 33 -3.78 12.25 -3.35
CA GLN A 33 -4.99 13.08 -3.38
C GLN A 33 -6.25 12.28 -3.05
N ARG A 34 -6.40 11.07 -3.60
CA ARG A 34 -7.56 10.19 -3.32
C ARG A 34 -7.59 9.71 -1.87
N LEU A 35 -6.43 9.55 -1.24
CA LEU A 35 -6.31 9.09 0.15
C LEU A 35 -6.10 10.23 1.15
N GLY A 36 -6.18 11.50 0.72
CA GLY A 36 -6.01 12.64 1.63
C GLY A 36 -4.64 12.69 2.32
N THR A 37 -3.57 12.30 1.60
CA THR A 37 -2.18 12.37 2.08
C THR A 37 -1.29 13.10 1.07
N THR A 38 0.03 13.08 1.28
CA THR A 38 1.02 13.70 0.38
C THR A 38 1.73 12.65 -0.49
N GLN A 39 2.16 13.04 -1.69
CA GLN A 39 2.98 12.16 -2.54
C GLN A 39 4.27 11.71 -1.85
N LYS A 40 4.88 12.59 -1.04
CA LYS A 40 6.07 12.24 -0.23
C LYS A 40 5.77 11.08 0.72
N CYS A 41 4.61 11.08 1.38
CA CYS A 41 4.17 10.00 2.26
C CYS A 41 4.02 8.67 1.50
N ILE A 42 3.33 8.68 0.35
CA ILE A 42 3.21 7.51 -0.54
C ILE A 42 4.59 7.00 -0.98
N SER A 43 5.51 7.91 -1.34
CA SER A 43 6.87 7.56 -1.75
C SER A 43 7.66 6.86 -0.65
N GLN A 44 7.55 7.34 0.61
CA GLN A 44 8.24 6.71 1.74
C GLN A 44 7.69 5.30 2.03
N TYR A 45 6.37 5.13 1.93
CA TYR A 45 5.72 3.84 2.08
C TYR A 45 6.11 2.85 0.98
N GLU A 46 6.10 3.26 -0.29
CA GLU A 46 6.51 2.37 -1.40
C GLU A 46 8.00 2.00 -1.36
N LYS A 47 8.83 2.81 -0.70
CA LYS A 47 10.26 2.51 -0.47
C LYS A 47 10.51 1.65 0.77
N GLY A 48 9.51 1.47 1.65
CA GLY A 48 9.69 0.79 2.92
C GLY A 48 10.52 1.58 3.94
N ASN A 49 10.64 2.90 3.76
CA ASN A 49 11.43 3.76 4.63
C ASN A 49 10.75 4.04 5.98
N CYS A 50 9.44 3.81 6.08
CA CYS A 50 8.69 3.90 7.32
C CYS A 50 7.47 2.97 7.29
N LEU A 51 7.00 2.63 8.50
CA LEU A 51 5.75 1.88 8.67
C LEU A 51 4.54 2.79 8.38
N PRO A 52 3.51 2.26 7.69
CA PRO A 52 2.26 2.99 7.55
C PRO A 52 1.51 3.09 8.87
N SER A 53 0.74 4.17 9.05
CA SER A 53 -0.20 4.22 10.16
C SER A 53 -1.34 3.23 9.94
N VAL A 54 -1.91 2.72 11.03
CA VAL A 54 -3.07 1.81 10.96
C VAL A 54 -4.24 2.45 10.19
N ALA A 55 -4.46 3.75 10.39
CA ALA A 55 -5.49 4.51 9.68
C ALA A 55 -5.25 4.51 8.16
N PHE A 56 -4.01 4.72 7.70
CA PHE A 56 -3.68 4.70 6.28
C PHE A 56 -3.88 3.30 5.68
N VAL A 57 -3.46 2.25 6.39
CA VAL A 57 -3.64 0.86 5.93
C VAL A 57 -5.13 0.55 5.75
N LEU A 58 -5.97 0.92 6.72
CA LEU A 58 -7.41 0.71 6.64
C LEU A 58 -8.04 1.46 5.46
N GLN A 59 -7.65 2.72 5.27
CA GLN A 59 -8.16 3.56 4.18
C GLN A 59 -7.76 3.00 2.81
N LEU A 60 -6.52 2.55 2.65
CA LEU A 60 -6.04 1.93 1.41
C LEU A 60 -6.77 0.60 1.12
N ALA A 61 -6.99 -0.21 2.16
CA ALA A 61 -7.72 -1.47 2.06
C ALA A 61 -9.16 -1.24 1.57
N GLN A 62 -9.86 -0.24 2.14
CA GLN A 62 -11.20 0.17 1.70
C GLN A 62 -11.19 0.70 0.26
N TYR A 63 -10.27 1.59 -0.08
CA TYR A 63 -10.12 2.15 -1.44
C TYR A 63 -9.78 1.08 -2.50
N SER A 64 -9.15 -0.01 -2.09
CA SER A 64 -8.74 -1.10 -2.99
C SER A 64 -9.65 -2.32 -2.92
N HIS A 65 -10.69 -2.30 -2.08
CA HIS A 65 -11.61 -3.40 -1.86
C HIS A 65 -10.93 -4.72 -1.47
N ILE A 66 -9.92 -4.65 -0.59
CA ILE A 66 -9.22 -5.82 -0.03
C ILE A 66 -9.23 -5.77 1.49
N THR A 67 -8.84 -6.88 2.13
CA THR A 67 -8.68 -6.90 3.59
C THR A 67 -7.33 -6.33 4.02
N VAL A 68 -7.26 -5.86 5.27
CA VAL A 68 -5.98 -5.42 5.88
C VAL A 68 -4.99 -6.59 5.97
N ASP A 69 -5.48 -7.81 6.22
CA ASP A 69 -4.65 -9.02 6.22
C ASP A 69 -4.02 -9.28 4.85
N ASP A 70 -4.79 -9.20 3.76
CA ASP A 70 -4.24 -9.33 2.41
C ASP A 70 -3.19 -8.26 2.11
N LEU A 71 -3.41 -7.03 2.60
CA LEU A 71 -2.52 -5.90 2.38
C LEU A 71 -1.19 -6.00 3.16
N LEU A 72 -1.21 -6.57 4.38
CA LEU A 72 -0.04 -6.61 5.26
C LEU A 72 0.69 -7.96 5.29
N CYS A 73 -0.04 -9.07 5.15
CA CYS A 73 0.48 -10.41 5.42
C CYS A 73 0.80 -11.21 4.15
N LYS A 74 0.36 -10.77 2.97
CA LYS A 74 0.45 -11.53 1.72
C LYS A 74 1.14 -10.72 0.63
N ASP A 75 1.80 -11.40 -0.31
CA ASP A 75 2.35 -10.78 -1.51
C ASP A 75 1.30 -10.75 -2.62
N LEU A 76 0.67 -9.59 -2.84
CA LEU A 76 -0.42 -9.45 -3.81
C LEU A 76 0.05 -9.65 -5.25
N ARG A 77 1.34 -9.44 -5.53
CA ARG A 77 1.93 -9.64 -6.86
C ARG A 77 1.91 -11.11 -7.27
N LYS A 78 1.90 -12.03 -6.29
CA LYS A 78 1.85 -13.48 -6.52
C LYS A 78 0.43 -14.04 -6.56
N LYS A 79 -0.55 -13.31 -6.02
CA LYS A 79 -1.97 -13.71 -5.98
C LYS A 79 -2.70 -13.48 -7.32
N GLY A 80 -2.16 -12.65 -8.21
CA GLY A 80 -2.77 -12.38 -9.51
C GLY A 80 -4.12 -11.66 -9.43
N LEU A 81 -4.24 -10.68 -8.53
CA LEU A 81 -5.43 -9.83 -8.37
C LEU A 81 -5.48 -8.68 -9.38
#